data_AF-A0A5J4KXG5-F1
#
_entry.id   AF-A0A5J4KXG5-F1
#
_cell.length_a   1.000
_cell.length_b   1.000
_cell.length_c   1.000
_cell.angle_alpha   90.00
_cell.angle_beta   90.00
_cell.angle_gamma   90.00
#
_symmetry.space_group_name_H-M   'P 1'
#
loop_
_entity.id
_entity.type
_entity.pdbx_description
1 polymer ?
#
loop_
_entity_poly.entity_id
_entity_poly.type
_entity_poly.pdbx_seq_one_letter_code
_entity_poly.pdbx_strand_id
1 'polypeptide(L)' 'MKLRDARLCADCEEVYKAKGIYACCPSCGSETFCLVSQWIPTVSAFEQWVKERQGGDVGASTACEIK' A
#
# COMPACT_ATOMS: atom_id res chain seq x y z
N MET A 1 -14.62 -6.36 1.95
CA MET A 1 -13.69 -5.37 2.56
C MET A 1 -13.48 -4.24 1.55
N LYS A 2 -13.49 -2.97 1.96
CA LYS A 2 -13.03 -1.86 1.11
C LYS A 2 -11.61 -1.53 1.53
N LEU A 3 -10.70 -1.32 0.58
CA LEU A 3 -9.27 -1.09 0.86
C LEU A 3 -9.00 0.14 1.76
N ARG A 4 -9.88 1.16 1.71
CA ARG A 4 -9.78 2.33 2.60
C ARG A 4 -9.99 2.00 4.07
N ASP A 5 -10.72 0.93 4.37
CA ASP A 5 -11.02 0.50 5.75
C ASP A 5 -10.05 -0.59 6.23
N ALA A 6 -9.15 -1.06 5.35
CA ALA A 6 -8.19 -2.11 5.64
C ALA A 6 -6.95 -1.51 6.31
N ARG A 7 -6.66 -1.97 7.52
CA ARG A 7 -5.46 -1.62 8.28
C ARG A 7 -4.57 -2.84 8.41
N LEU A 8 -3.28 -2.63 8.25
CA LEU A 8 -2.23 -3.61 8.52
C LEU A 8 -1.66 -3.30 9.90
N CYS A 9 -1.66 -4.26 10.82
CA CYS A 9 -0.98 -4.09 12.10
C CYS A 9 0.54 -4.07 11.90
N ALA A 10 1.23 -3.13 12.54
CA ALA A 10 2.68 -3.03 12.43
C ALA A 10 3.44 -4.13 13.19
N ASP A 11 2.79 -4.73 14.21
CA ASP A 11 3.46 -5.69 15.11
C ASP A 11 3.25 -7.15 14.70
N CYS A 12 2.04 -7.50 14.27
CA CYS A 12 1.70 -8.88 13.90
C CYS A 12 1.41 -9.07 12.41
N GLU A 13 1.54 -8.01 11.60
CA GLU A 13 1.34 -8.05 10.15
C GLU A 13 -0.07 -8.52 9.72
N GLU A 14 -1.03 -8.55 10.64
CA GLU A 14 -2.40 -8.96 10.37
C GLU A 14 -3.21 -7.81 9.72
N VAL A 15 -4.00 -8.17 8.70
CA VAL A 15 -4.91 -7.23 8.02
C VAL A 15 -6.29 -7.32 8.64
N TYR A 16 -6.78 -6.21 9.20
CA TYR A 16 -8.09 -6.15 9.84
C TYR A 16 -8.91 -4.96 9.35
N LYS A 17 -10.23 -5.06 9.57
CA LYS A 17 -11.18 -3.98 9.26
C LYS A 17 -11.38 -3.11 10.48
N ALA A 18 -10.89 -1.88 10.43
CA ALA A 18 -11.15 -0.91 11.50
C ALA A 18 -12.49 -0.20 11.30
N LYS A 19 -13.21 0.02 12.40
CA LYS A 19 -14.36 0.93 12.45
C LYS A 19 -14.02 2.04 13.44
N GLY A 20 -13.70 3.23 12.92
CA GLY A 20 -13.38 4.42 13.73
C GLY A 20 -11.90 4.80 13.73
N ILE A 21 -11.57 5.90 14.41
CA ILE A 21 -10.23 6.49 14.45
C ILE A 21 -9.30 5.63 15.34
N TYR A 22 -9.80 5.22 16.52
CA TYR A 22 -9.09 4.40 17.51
C TYR A 22 -9.46 2.92 17.37
N ALA A 23 -8.85 2.23 16.41
CA ALA A 23 -9.04 0.80 16.25
C ALA A 23 -7.74 0.07 16.57
N CYS A 24 -7.78 -0.77 17.60
CA CYS A 24 -6.70 -1.69 17.96
C CYS A 24 -6.79 -2.95 17.09
N CYS A 25 -5.65 -3.59 16.85
CA CYS A 25 -5.62 -4.89 16.20
C CYS A 25 -6.32 -5.94 17.09
N PRO A 26 -7.28 -6.73 16.58
CA PRO A 26 -7.97 -7.74 17.37
C PRO A 26 -7.08 -8.92 17.78
N SER A 27 -5.95 -9.13 17.09
CA SER A 27 -5.06 -10.27 17.34
C SER A 27 -4.00 -9.98 18.43
N CYS A 28 -3.45 -8.77 18.47
CA CYS A 28 -2.35 -8.40 19.38
C CYS A 28 -2.67 -7.22 20.30
N GLY A 29 -3.78 -6.51 20.09
CA GLY A 29 -4.16 -5.32 20.87
C GLY A 29 -3.38 -4.05 20.53
N SER A 30 -2.44 -4.10 19.57
CA SER A 30 -1.63 -2.93 19.21
C SER A 30 -2.47 -1.83 18.54
N GLU A 31 -2.14 -0.58 18.86
CA GLU A 31 -2.69 0.63 18.24
C GLU A 31 -1.88 1.11 17.03
N THR A 32 -0.72 0.48 16.77
CA THR A 32 0.15 0.85 15.65
C THR A 32 -0.33 0.16 14.38
N PHE A 33 -0.68 0.95 13.37
CA PHE A 33 -1.17 0.43 12.10
C PHE A 33 -0.71 1.26 10.90
N CYS A 34 -0.76 0.60 9.74
CA CYS A 34 -0.57 1.22 8.44
C CYS A 34 -1.82 1.04 7.57
N LEU A 35 -2.13 2.04 6.72
CA LEU A 35 -3.23 1.93 5.76
C LEU A 35 -2.76 1.10 4.56
N VAL A 36 -3.47 0.01 4.26
CA VAL A 36 -3.10 -0.87 3.13
C VAL A 36 -3.15 -0.12 1.78
N SER A 37 -3.98 0.91 1.68
CA SER A 37 -4.07 1.75 0.48
C SER A 37 -2.79 2.47 0.10
N GLN A 38 -1.80 2.63 1.00
CA GLN A 38 -0.55 3.32 0.67
C GLN A 38 0.33 2.56 -0.32
N TRP A 39 0.20 1.23 -0.37
CA TRP A 39 0.96 0.38 -1.29
C TRP A 39 0.23 0.12 -2.60
N ILE A 40 -0.99 0.64 -2.75
CA ILE A 40 -1.83 0.41 -3.92
C ILE A 40 -1.80 1.69 -4.76
N PRO A 41 -1.25 1.65 -5.98
CA PRO A 41 -1.24 2.82 -6.85
C PRO A 41 -2.68 3.27 -7.11
N THR A 42 -2.86 4.58 -7.26
CA THR A 42 -4.15 5.11 -7.71
C THR A 42 -4.47 4.56 -9.10
N VAL A 43 -5.76 4.53 -9.47
CA VAL A 43 -6.16 4.05 -10.80
C VAL A 43 -5.46 4.83 -11.91
N SER A 44 -5.32 6.16 -11.76
CA SER A 44 -4.60 6.99 -12.73
C SER A 44 -3.11 6.66 -12.80
N ALA A 45 -2.45 6.44 -11.67
CA ALA A 45 -1.04 6.03 -11.63
C ALA A 45 -0.85 4.62 -12.22
N PHE A 46 -1.81 3.72 -11.98
CA PHE A 46 -1.81 2.39 -12.55
C PHE A 46 -2.00 2.42 -14.07
N GLU A 47 -2.95 3.21 -14.58
CA GLU A 47 -3.14 3.38 -16.03
C GLU A 47 -1.90 3.94 -16.72
N GLN A 48 -1.21 4.90 -16.09
CA GLN A 48 0.06 5.43 -16.59
C GLN A 48 1.14 4.34 -16.61
N TRP A 49 1.32 3.62 -15.49
CA TRP A 49 2.25 2.51 -15.38
C TRP A 49 2.00 1.41 -16.42
N VAL A 50 0.73 1.09 -16.72
CA VAL A 50 0.35 0.12 -17.75
C VAL A 50 0.72 0.64 -19.14
N LYS A 51 0.42 1.92 -19.46
CA LYS A 51 0.79 2.53 -20.75
C LYS A 51 2.30 2.53 -20.96
N GLU A 52 3.07 2.85 -19.93
CA GLU A 52 4.54 2.82 -19.95
C GLU A 52 5.08 1.43 -20.24
N ARG A 53 4.49 0.38 -19.65
CA ARG A 53 4.93 -1.01 -19.83
C ARG A 53 4.41 -1.68 -21.11
N GLN A 54 3.24 -1.30 -21.60
CA GLN A 54 2.71 -1.80 -22.87
C GLN A 54 3.38 -1.13 -24.09
N GLY A 55 4.11 -0.03 -23.87
CA GLY A 55 4.78 0.76 -24.91
C GLY A 55 6.16 0.27 -25.37
N GLY A 56 6.78 -0.73 -24.72
CA GLY A 56 7.93 -1.44 -25.30
C GLY A 56 9.10 -1.75 -24.37
N ASP A 57 9.77 -2.84 -24.71
CA ASP A 57 11.19 -3.09 -24.42
C ASP A 57 12.07 -1.91 -24.90
N VAL A 58 12.35 -0.91 -24.06
CA VAL A 58 13.65 -0.19 -24.09
C VAL A 58 13.94 0.37 -22.68
N GLY A 59 15.09 -0.01 -22.14
CA GLY A 59 15.47 0.20 -20.75
C GLY A 59 15.55 1.65 -20.25
N ALA A 60 15.31 1.79 -18.95
CA ALA A 60 15.80 2.90 -18.13
C ALA A 60 16.14 2.37 -16.74
N SER A 61 17.12 1.46 -16.69
CA SER A 61 17.94 1.28 -15.50
C SER A 61 18.97 2.40 -15.49
N THR A 62 18.63 3.57 -14.95
CA THR A 62 19.63 4.55 -14.53
C THR A 62 19.12 5.38 -13.36
N ALA A 63 20.02 5.54 -12.39
CA ALA A 63 20.01 6.50 -11.29
C ALA A 63 19.23 6.11 -10.02
N CYS A 64 19.72 5.06 -9.35
CA CYS A 64 19.78 5.08 -7.89
C CYS A 64 20.99 5.95 -7.51
N GLU A 65 20.80 7.28 -7.44
CA GLU A 65 21.80 8.18 -6.86
C GLU A 65 21.54 8.22 -5.35
N ILE A 66 22.26 7.36 -4.62
CA ILE A 66 22.35 7.40 -3.16
C ILE A 66 23.49 8.37 -2.85
N LYS A 67 23.16 9.45 -2.16
CA LYS A 67 24.10 10.44 -1.67
C LYS A 67 24.73 10.00 -0.35
#